data_AF-B9XQ26-F1
#
_entry.id   AF-B9XQ26-F1
#
_cell.length_a   1.000
_cell.length_b   1.000
_cell.length_c   1.000
_cell.angle_alpha   90.00
_cell.angle_beta   90.00
_cell.angle_gamma   90.00
#
_symmetry.space_group_name_H-M   'P 1'
#
loop_
_entity.id
_entity.type
_entity.pdbx_description
1 polymer ?
#
loop_
_entity_poly.entity_id
_entity_poly.type
_entity_poly.pdbx_seq_one_letter_code
_entity_poly.pdbx_strand_id
1 'polypeptide(L)'
;MKTLIFALTAILVLRLQPLLAASPDEEARFVAAVKQAFEKRDADALMTLTCWDRVPDKFKASGRKQYARDARQGATDFTLTNPDPNEPDLVWKDTDGVSYRSNLSVVKQFKITFTKGGEFKDGTYPVGEKDGKLYLLEPAPVK
;
A
#
# COMPACT_ATOMS: atom_id res chain seq x y z
N MET A 1 42.03 15.64 -20.91
CA MET A 1 41.37 15.58 -19.58
C MET A 1 40.31 16.68 -19.43
N LYS A 2 39.21 16.66 -20.19
CA LYS A 2 38.10 17.62 -20.01
C LYS A 2 36.70 17.02 -20.26
N THR A 3 36.64 15.89 -20.95
CA THR A 3 35.39 15.14 -21.23
C THR A 3 34.98 14.16 -20.13
N LEU A 4 35.89 13.78 -19.21
CA LEU A 4 35.60 12.84 -18.12
C LEU A 4 34.86 13.46 -16.94
N ILE A 5 34.82 14.80 -16.83
CA ILE A 5 34.22 15.47 -15.67
C ILE A 5 32.70 15.64 -15.85
N PHE A 6 32.20 15.75 -17.09
CA PHE A 6 30.76 15.92 -17.35
C PHE A 6 29.92 14.64 -17.20
N ALA A 7 30.54 13.46 -17.33
CA ALA A 7 29.83 12.19 -17.14
C ALA A 7 29.54 11.90 -15.65
N LEU A 8 30.39 12.36 -14.74
CA LEU A 8 30.20 12.14 -13.30
C LEU A 8 29.11 13.05 -12.70
N THR A 9 28.91 14.25 -13.23
CA THR A 9 27.89 15.19 -12.72
C THR A 9 26.48 14.77 -13.11
N ALA A 10 26.27 14.15 -14.27
CA ALA A 10 24.94 13.67 -14.70
C ALA A 10 24.42 12.52 -13.84
N ILE A 11 25.30 11.64 -13.36
CA ILE A 11 24.93 10.49 -12.51
C ILE A 11 24.58 10.95 -11.08
N LEU A 12 25.19 12.03 -10.61
CA LEU A 12 24.93 12.54 -9.26
C LEU A 12 23.56 13.26 -9.16
N VAL A 13 23.13 13.97 -10.20
CA VAL A 13 21.83 14.67 -10.23
C VAL A 13 20.65 13.69 -10.28
N LEU A 14 20.80 12.53 -10.92
CA LEU A 14 19.74 11.50 -10.96
C LEU A 14 19.47 10.85 -9.59
N ARG A 15 20.42 10.89 -8.65
CA ARG A 15 20.26 10.29 -7.31
C ARG A 15 19.68 11.24 -6.27
N LEU A 16 19.47 12.50 -6.64
CA LEU A 16 19.01 13.58 -5.77
C LEU A 16 17.58 14.02 -6.07
N GLN A 17 16.86 13.31 -6.95
CA GLN A 17 15.41 13.47 -6.96
C GLN A 17 14.92 13.02 -5.57
N PRO A 18 14.35 13.93 -4.77
CA PRO A 18 13.59 13.49 -3.61
C PRO A 18 12.61 12.44 -4.14
N LEU A 19 12.43 11.33 -3.42
CA LEU A 19 11.19 10.58 -3.53
C LEU A 19 10.10 11.60 -3.18
N LEU A 20 9.59 12.27 -4.21
CA LEU A 20 8.53 13.25 -4.07
C LEU A 20 7.37 12.44 -3.55
N ALA A 21 6.98 12.71 -2.31
CA ALA A 21 5.76 12.17 -1.75
C ALA A 21 4.66 12.24 -2.82
N ALA A 22 3.91 11.14 -2.98
CA ALA A 22 2.84 11.04 -3.96
C ALA A 22 2.07 12.36 -4.06
N SER A 23 1.91 12.85 -5.29
CA SER A 23 1.26 14.14 -5.50
C SER A 23 -0.19 14.10 -5.00
N PRO A 24 -0.81 15.25 -4.68
CA PRO A 24 -2.22 15.30 -4.34
C PRO A 24 -3.12 14.64 -5.42
N ASP A 25 -2.75 14.75 -6.69
CA ASP A 25 -3.44 14.09 -7.79
C ASP A 25 -3.33 12.56 -7.72
N GLU A 26 -2.17 12.04 -7.32
CA GLU A 26 -1.96 10.61 -7.11
C GLU A 26 -2.72 10.10 -5.89
N GLU A 27 -2.76 10.85 -4.79
CA GLU A 27 -3.59 10.53 -3.62
C GLU A 27 -5.08 10.44 -4.02
N ALA A 28 -5.58 11.43 -4.77
CA ALA A 28 -6.96 11.44 -5.26
C ALA A 28 -7.25 10.28 -6.21
N ARG A 29 -6.33 9.99 -7.15
CA ARG A 29 -6.43 8.84 -8.07
C ARG A 29 -6.50 7.53 -7.30
N PHE A 30 -5.62 7.34 -6.32
CA PHE A 30 -5.56 6.13 -5.50
C PHE A 30 -6.86 5.93 -4.73
N VAL A 31 -7.33 6.95 -4.00
CA VAL A 31 -8.58 6.88 -3.23
C VAL A 31 -9.77 6.57 -4.15
N ALA A 32 -9.88 7.25 -5.29
CA ALA A 32 -10.95 7.01 -6.25
C ALA A 32 -10.93 5.57 -6.80
N ALA A 33 -9.74 5.04 -7.11
CA ALA A 33 -9.58 3.68 -7.62
C ALA A 33 -9.95 2.62 -6.56
N VAL A 34 -9.48 2.78 -5.32
CA VAL A 34 -9.81 1.85 -4.24
C VAL A 34 -11.30 1.90 -3.92
N LYS A 35 -11.86 3.11 -3.79
CA LYS A 35 -13.31 3.30 -3.58
C LYS A 35 -14.13 2.61 -4.67
N GLN A 36 -13.78 2.82 -5.93
CA GLN A 36 -14.47 2.18 -7.06
C GLN A 36 -14.37 0.65 -6.98
N ALA A 37 -13.23 0.11 -6.57
CA ALA A 37 -13.06 -1.33 -6.40
C ALA A 37 -13.97 -1.88 -5.28
N PHE A 38 -14.08 -1.18 -4.15
CA PHE A 38 -15.02 -1.54 -3.09
C PHE A 38 -16.49 -1.45 -3.53
N GLU A 39 -16.88 -0.35 -4.20
CA GLU A 39 -18.25 -0.15 -4.71
C GLU A 39 -18.66 -1.24 -5.70
N LYS A 40 -17.74 -1.67 -6.56
CA LYS A 40 -17.95 -2.75 -7.53
C LYS A 40 -17.77 -4.16 -6.94
N ARG A 41 -17.34 -4.27 -5.68
CA ARG A 41 -16.96 -5.53 -5.03
C ARG A 41 -15.87 -6.29 -5.80
N ASP A 42 -14.96 -5.54 -6.41
CA ASP A 42 -13.94 -6.02 -7.34
C ASP A 42 -12.63 -6.28 -6.60
N ALA A 43 -12.49 -7.51 -6.11
CA ALA A 43 -11.28 -7.95 -5.44
C ALA A 43 -10.06 -7.94 -6.38
N ASP A 44 -10.24 -8.17 -7.69
CA ASP A 44 -9.12 -8.21 -8.63
C ASP A 44 -8.59 -6.79 -8.93
N ALA A 45 -9.47 -5.79 -8.92
CA ALA A 45 -9.05 -4.40 -8.95
C ALA A 45 -8.27 -4.01 -7.68
N LEU A 46 -8.70 -4.46 -6.50
CA LEU A 46 -7.93 -4.26 -5.26
C LEU A 46 -6.57 -4.95 -5.34
N MET A 47 -6.50 -6.19 -5.83
CA MET A 47 -5.23 -6.89 -6.07
C MET A 47 -4.30 -6.10 -7.01
N THR A 48 -4.85 -5.39 -8.01
CA THR A 48 -4.05 -4.56 -8.93
C THR A 48 -3.52 -3.29 -8.28
N LEU A 49 -4.21 -2.78 -7.25
CA LEU A 49 -3.81 -1.62 -6.45
C LEU A 49 -2.85 -1.99 -5.30
N THR A 50 -2.48 -3.26 -5.18
CA THR A 50 -1.59 -3.77 -4.15
C THR A 50 -0.18 -3.99 -4.68
N CYS A 51 0.83 -3.60 -3.89
CA CYS A 51 2.21 -3.93 -4.19
C CYS A 51 2.47 -5.40 -3.81
N TRP A 52 2.97 -6.21 -4.74
CA TRP A 52 3.27 -7.63 -4.51
C TRP A 52 4.76 -7.94 -4.43
N ASP A 53 5.60 -6.90 -4.38
CA ASP A 53 7.05 -7.06 -4.28
C ASP A 53 7.39 -7.90 -3.06
N ARG A 54 8.14 -8.99 -3.28
CA ARG A 54 8.62 -9.92 -2.25
C ARG A 54 7.52 -10.58 -1.40
N VAL A 55 6.25 -10.45 -1.77
CA VAL A 55 5.12 -11.07 -1.05
C VAL A 55 5.01 -12.54 -1.46
N PRO A 56 5.12 -13.50 -0.52
CA PRO A 56 4.92 -14.92 -0.80
C PRO A 56 3.52 -15.23 -1.33
N ASP A 57 3.38 -16.23 -2.20
CA ASP A 57 2.10 -16.58 -2.83
C ASP A 57 1.00 -16.93 -1.82
N LYS A 58 1.36 -17.48 -0.64
CA LYS A 58 0.41 -17.75 0.45
C LYS A 58 -0.35 -16.47 0.88
N PHE A 59 0.33 -15.33 0.89
CA PHE A 59 -0.29 -14.04 1.23
C PHE A 59 -1.05 -13.43 0.06
N LYS A 60 -0.67 -13.67 -1.20
CA LYS A 60 -1.46 -13.24 -2.37
C LYS A 60 -2.85 -13.88 -2.37
N ALA A 61 -2.90 -15.19 -2.13
CA ALA A 61 -4.17 -15.92 -2.05
C ALA A 61 -5.01 -15.48 -0.84
N SER A 62 -4.37 -15.23 0.30
CA SER A 62 -5.04 -14.73 1.50
C SER A 62 -5.58 -13.31 1.30
N GLY A 63 -4.76 -12.41 0.73
CA GLY A 63 -5.11 -11.03 0.41
C GLY A 63 -6.32 -10.96 -0.52
N ARG A 64 -6.35 -11.76 -1.59
CA ARG A 64 -7.54 -11.83 -2.48
C ARG A 64 -8.81 -12.23 -1.73
N LYS A 65 -8.73 -13.23 -0.83
CA LYS A 65 -9.88 -13.66 -0.01
C LYS A 65 -10.31 -12.56 0.95
N GLN A 66 -9.35 -11.85 1.54
CA GLN A 66 -9.61 -10.70 2.41
C GLN A 66 -10.31 -9.59 1.62
N TYR A 67 -9.76 -9.13 0.50
CA TYR A 67 -10.39 -8.11 -0.33
C TYR A 67 -11.80 -8.51 -0.79
N ALA A 68 -12.01 -9.76 -1.22
CA ALA A 68 -13.33 -10.25 -1.60
C ALA A 68 -14.33 -10.27 -0.44
N ARG A 69 -13.87 -10.49 0.80
CA ARG A 69 -14.71 -10.48 2.00
C ARG A 69 -15.02 -9.04 2.42
N ASP A 70 -14.01 -8.20 2.51
CA ASP A 70 -14.13 -6.82 2.96
C ASP A 70 -14.97 -5.99 1.96
N ALA A 71 -14.75 -6.17 0.65
CA ALA A 71 -15.51 -5.46 -0.39
C ALA A 71 -16.97 -5.92 -0.55
N ARG A 72 -17.38 -7.04 0.07
CA ARG A 72 -18.80 -7.42 0.15
C ARG A 72 -19.55 -6.58 1.17
N GLN A 73 -18.85 -5.99 2.16
CA GLN A 73 -19.46 -5.11 3.13
C GLN A 73 -19.75 -3.76 2.47
N GLY A 74 -20.92 -3.19 2.77
CA GLY A 74 -21.19 -1.80 2.40
C GLY A 74 -20.23 -0.87 3.14
N ALA A 75 -19.70 0.14 2.45
CA ALA A 75 -18.87 1.18 3.05
C ALA A 75 -19.56 2.54 2.92
N THR A 76 -19.45 3.35 3.97
CA THR A 76 -20.03 4.70 4.04
C THR A 76 -19.00 5.80 3.86
N ASP A 77 -17.72 5.51 4.14
CA ASP A 77 -16.65 6.49 3.99
C ASP A 77 -15.30 5.85 3.64
N PHE A 78 -14.46 6.60 2.93
CA PHE A 78 -13.12 6.20 2.50
C PHE A 78 -12.18 7.38 2.65
N THR A 79 -11.13 7.22 3.46
CA THR A 79 -10.17 8.30 3.72
C THR A 79 -8.73 7.81 3.59
N LEU A 80 -7.86 8.70 3.11
CA LEU A 80 -6.41 8.51 3.13
C LEU A 80 -5.82 9.46 4.17
N THR A 81 -5.11 8.91 5.13
CA THR A 81 -4.59 9.65 6.29
C THR A 81 -3.10 9.43 6.45
N ASN A 82 -2.46 10.30 7.23
CA ASN A 82 -1.08 10.04 7.66
C ASN A 82 -1.02 8.81 8.59
N PRO A 83 0.11 8.10 8.65
CA PRO A 83 0.25 6.94 9.53
C PRO A 83 -0.05 7.30 10.99
N ASP A 84 -0.89 6.49 11.64
CA ASP A 84 -1.19 6.65 13.07
C ASP A 84 0.00 6.12 13.90
N PRO A 85 0.63 6.95 14.75
CA PRO A 85 1.74 6.50 15.60
C PRO A 85 1.34 5.41 16.60
N ASN A 86 0.05 5.25 16.89
CA ASN A 86 -0.47 4.18 17.76
C ASN A 86 -0.74 2.87 17.02
N GLU A 87 -0.70 2.87 15.68
CA GLU A 87 -0.82 1.69 14.83
C GLU A 87 0.43 1.53 13.93
N PRO A 88 1.62 1.34 14.53
CA PRO A 88 2.85 1.23 13.76
C PRO A 88 2.91 -0.04 12.90
N ASP A 89 3.65 0.02 11.80
CA ASP A 89 4.02 -1.17 11.00
C ASP A 89 5.04 -2.03 11.77
N LEU A 90 4.52 -2.93 12.58
CA LEU A 90 5.31 -3.82 13.43
C LEU A 90 5.77 -5.06 12.69
N VAL A 91 6.96 -5.54 13.07
CA VAL A 91 7.43 -6.85 12.68
C VAL A 91 6.68 -7.91 13.49
N TRP A 92 6.09 -8.88 12.80
CA TRP A 92 5.42 -10.03 13.41
C TRP A 92 6.02 -11.33 12.89
N LYS A 93 5.86 -12.43 13.61
CA LYS A 93 6.37 -13.75 13.21
C LYS A 93 5.23 -14.70 12.88
N ASP A 94 5.36 -15.46 11.80
CA ASP A 94 4.46 -16.58 11.53
C ASP A 94 4.79 -17.79 12.42
N THR A 95 3.99 -18.85 12.29
CA THR A 95 4.12 -20.10 13.07
C THR A 95 5.45 -20.80 12.83
N ASP A 96 6.10 -20.55 11.69
CA ASP A 96 7.39 -21.13 11.32
C ASP A 96 8.56 -20.23 11.80
N GLY A 97 8.26 -19.15 12.52
CA GLY A 97 9.22 -18.21 13.06
C GLY A 97 9.74 -17.18 12.07
N VAL A 98 9.19 -17.12 10.84
CA VAL A 98 9.59 -16.14 9.83
C VAL A 98 9.02 -14.78 10.19
N SER A 99 9.88 -13.76 10.23
CA SER A 99 9.51 -12.38 10.49
C SER A 99 8.94 -11.70 9.25
N TYR A 100 7.84 -10.96 9.38
CA TYR A 100 7.18 -10.20 8.31
C TYR A 100 6.88 -8.77 8.75
N ARG A 101 6.75 -7.89 7.76
CA ARG A 101 6.20 -6.53 7.87
C ARG A 101 5.63 -6.08 6.52
N SER A 102 5.10 -4.87 6.41
CA SER A 102 4.70 -4.29 5.13
C SER A 102 5.83 -4.31 4.10
N ASN A 103 5.53 -4.71 2.86
CA ASN A 103 6.54 -4.91 1.81
C ASN A 103 7.18 -3.62 1.25
N LEU A 104 6.62 -2.46 1.59
CA LEU A 104 7.21 -1.13 1.40
C LEU A 104 7.10 -0.34 2.72
N SER A 105 7.80 0.79 2.80
CA SER A 105 7.60 1.75 3.89
C SER A 105 6.17 2.28 3.89
N VAL A 106 5.52 2.25 5.06
CA VAL A 106 4.19 2.84 5.23
C VAL A 106 4.31 4.36 5.25
N VAL A 107 3.73 5.03 4.25
CA VAL A 107 3.71 6.49 4.13
C VAL A 107 2.32 7.08 4.40
N LYS A 108 1.26 6.26 4.29
CA LYS A 108 -0.14 6.62 4.54
C LYS A 108 -0.91 5.42 5.11
N GLN A 109 -2.12 5.69 5.60
CA GLN A 109 -3.12 4.67 5.95
C GLN A 109 -4.42 4.94 5.19
N PHE A 110 -4.91 3.92 4.49
CA PHE A 110 -6.24 3.95 3.88
C PHE A 110 -7.24 3.40 4.88
N LYS A 111 -8.24 4.21 5.25
CA LYS A 111 -9.27 3.87 6.23
C LYS A 111 -10.63 3.77 5.55
N ILE A 112 -11.39 2.76 5.94
CA ILE A 112 -12.74 2.49 5.43
C ILE A 112 -13.68 2.44 6.62
N THR A 113 -14.70 3.28 6.61
CA THR A 113 -15.82 3.14 7.53
C THR A 113 -16.88 2.28 6.88
N PHE A 114 -17.16 1.13 7.48
CA PHE A 114 -18.18 0.24 6.97
C PHE A 114 -19.58 0.59 7.50
N THR A 115 -20.62 0.21 6.76
CA THR A 115 -22.01 0.38 7.18
C THR A 115 -22.26 -0.31 8.52
N LYS A 116 -22.93 0.40 9.45
CA LYS A 116 -23.31 -0.15 10.75
C LYS A 116 -24.12 -1.44 10.60
N GLY A 117 -23.85 -2.40 11.48
CA GLY A 117 -24.49 -3.73 11.46
C GLY A 117 -23.86 -4.71 10.46
N GLY A 118 -22.77 -4.33 9.79
CA GLY A 118 -21.96 -5.25 9.01
C GLY A 118 -21.11 -6.20 9.86
N GLU A 119 -20.45 -7.16 9.20
CA GLU A 119 -19.72 -8.26 9.83
C GLU A 119 -18.41 -7.81 10.49
N PHE A 120 -17.74 -6.81 9.91
CA PHE A 120 -16.43 -6.33 10.38
C PHE A 120 -16.49 -4.90 10.90
N LYS A 121 -15.53 -4.59 11.78
CA LYS A 121 -15.19 -3.21 12.16
C LYS A 121 -14.56 -2.49 10.96
N ASP A 122 -14.46 -1.17 11.08
CA ASP A 122 -13.76 -0.30 10.13
C ASP A 122 -12.38 -0.88 9.73
N GLY A 123 -12.07 -0.78 8.45
CA GLY A 123 -10.85 -1.31 7.86
C GLY A 123 -9.73 -0.27 7.84
N THR A 124 -8.52 -0.69 8.18
CA THR A 124 -7.30 0.11 8.01
C THR A 124 -6.30 -0.70 7.18
N TYR A 125 -5.79 -0.11 6.10
CA TYR A 125 -4.81 -0.73 5.22
C TYR A 125 -3.55 0.15 5.15
N PRO A 126 -2.35 -0.44 5.32
CA PRO A 126 -1.09 0.28 5.12
C PRO A 126 -0.93 0.64 3.63
N VAL A 127 -0.44 1.86 3.38
CA VAL A 127 -0.18 2.36 2.03
C VAL A 127 1.27 2.82 1.92
N GLY A 128 1.93 2.36 0.87
CA GLY A 128 3.31 2.71 0.52
C GLY A 128 3.39 3.34 -0.85
N GLU A 129 4.54 3.94 -1.13
CA GLU A 129 4.83 4.57 -2.41
C GLU A 129 5.92 3.81 -3.17
N LYS A 130 5.73 3.65 -4.47
CA LYS A 130 6.73 3.15 -5.40
C LYS A 130 6.57 3.85 -6.74
N ASP A 131 7.67 4.35 -7.28
CA ASP A 131 7.72 5.01 -8.60
C ASP A 131 6.68 6.14 -8.76
N GLY A 132 6.48 6.93 -7.69
CA GLY A 132 5.51 8.04 -7.64
C GLY A 132 4.04 7.61 -7.60
N LYS A 133 3.76 6.33 -7.31
CA LYS A 133 2.40 5.78 -7.18
C LYS A 133 2.17 5.18 -5.81
N LEU A 134 0.92 5.28 -5.34
CA LEU A 134 0.48 4.68 -4.10
C LEU A 134 -0.06 3.27 -4.30
N TYR A 135 0.24 2.40 -3.33
CA TYR A 135 -0.15 1.01 -3.32
C TYR A 135 -0.61 0.56 -1.94
N LEU A 136 -1.63 -0.29 -1.89
CA LEU A 136 -1.91 -1.12 -0.71
C LEU A 136 -0.71 -2.04 -0.45
N LEU A 137 -0.36 -2.25 0.82
CA LEU A 137 0.80 -3.07 1.20
C LEU A 137 0.39 -4.40 1.82
N GLU A 138 1.29 -5.37 1.67
CA GLU A 138 1.09 -6.75 2.12
C GLU A 138 2.33 -7.27 2.85
N PRO A 139 2.19 -8.33 3.66
CA PRO A 139 3.32 -8.89 4.38
C PRO A 139 4.40 -9.46 3.46
N ALA A 140 5.64 -9.00 3.65
CA ALA A 140 6.83 -9.62 3.06
C ALA A 140 7.86 -9.98 4.15
N PRO A 141 8.65 -11.07 3.94
CA PRO A 141 9.67 -11.47 4.89
C PRO A 141 10.69 -10.36 5.15
N VAL A 142 10.97 -10.10 6.43
CA VAL A 142 12.08 -9.27 6.90
C VAL A 142 13.35 -10.11 6.83
N LYS A 143 14.41 -9.54 6.24
CA LYS A 143 15.74 -10.18 6.24
C LYS A 143 16.46 -9.90 7.56
#